data_AF-A0A497HUN1-F1
#
_entry.id   AF-A0A497HUN1-F1
#
_cell.length_a   1.000
_cell.length_b   1.000
_cell.length_c   1.000
_cell.angle_alpha   90.00
_cell.angle_beta   90.00
_cell.angle_gamma   90.00
#
_symmetry.space_group_name_H-M   'P 1'
#
loop_
_entity.id
_entity.type
_entity.pdbx_description
1 polymer ?
#
loop_
_entity_poly.entity_id
_entity_poly.type
_entity_poly.pdbx_seq_one_letter_code
_entity_poly.pdbx_strand_id
1 'polypeptide(L)' 'MAKELLGVSKVTSKMHITIPKAVQNALGGVEQGQYILFYTDGKRIWITKGEIKPLERETGKG' A
#
# COMPACT_ATOMS: atom_id res chain seq x y z
N MET A 1 23.01 3.53 -4.19
CA MET A 1 22.61 2.53 -3.19
C MET A 1 22.28 1.23 -3.90
N ALA A 2 22.66 0.08 -3.33
CA ALA A 2 22.29 -1.22 -3.88
C ALA A 2 20.77 -1.44 -3.73
N LYS A 3 20.14 -2.06 -4.73
CA LYS A 3 18.71 -2.37 -4.70
C LYS A 3 18.52 -3.72 -3.99
N GLU A 4 17.84 -3.72 -2.86
CA GLU A 4 17.43 -4.95 -2.17
C GLU A 4 16.06 -5.40 -2.70
N LEU A 5 15.93 -6.69 -3.02
CA LEU A 5 14.65 -7.29 -3.39
C LEU A 5 13.97 -7.83 -2.14
N LEU A 6 12.93 -7.13 -1.66
CA LEU A 6 12.18 -7.53 -0.48
C LEU A 6 11.14 -8.64 -0.74
N GLY A 7 10.74 -8.84 -2.00
CA GLY A 7 9.78 -9.88 -2.35
C GLY A 7 9.24 -9.76 -3.77
N VAL A 8 8.52 -10.80 -4.20
CA VAL A 8 7.84 -10.88 -5.49
C VAL A 8 6.41 -11.34 -5.26
N SER A 9 5.47 -10.75 -5.99
CA SER A 9 4.05 -11.12 -5.92
C SER A 9 3.50 -11.35 -7.31
N LYS A 10 2.71 -12.41 -7.46
CA LYS A 10 1.97 -12.68 -8.70
C LYS A 10 0.67 -11.87 -8.68
N VAL A 11 0.35 -11.23 -9.81
CA VAL A 11 -0.96 -10.62 -10.01
C VAL A 11 -1.98 -11.74 -10.21
N THR A 12 -3.02 -11.72 -9.39
CA THR A 12 -4.11 -12.70 -9.46
C THR A 12 -5.11 -12.34 -10.57
N SER A 13 -6.01 -13.25 -10.92
CA SER A 13 -7.08 -13.00 -11.90
C SER A 13 -8.01 -11.85 -11.50
N LYS A 14 -8.11 -11.55 -10.20
CA LYS A 14 -8.87 -10.41 -9.67
C LYS A 14 -8.06 -9.11 -9.63
N MET A 15 -6.89 -9.07 -10.27
CA MET A 15 -5.98 -7.93 -10.27
C MET A 15 -5.49 -7.52 -8.88
N HIS A 16 -5.51 -8.45 -7.92
CA HIS A 16 -4.91 -8.25 -6.60
C HIS A 16 -3.48 -8.81 -6.56
N ILE A 17 -2.66 -8.19 -5.72
CA ILE A 17 -1.36 -8.73 -5.30
C ILE A 17 -1.40 -9.00 -3.79
N THR A 18 -0.74 -10.07 -3.37
CA THR A 18 -0.45 -10.31 -1.95
C THR A 18 0.78 -9.49 -1.57
N ILE A 19 0.77 -8.80 -0.42
CA ILE A 19 1.96 -8.11 0.09
C ILE A 19 2.81 -9.16 0.84
N PRO A 20 4.04 -9.50 0.42
CA PRO A 20 4.87 -10.49 1.08
C PRO A 20 5.21 -10.09 2.52
N LYS A 21 5.44 -11.05 3.41
CA LYS A 21 5.68 -10.77 4.84
C LYS A 21 6.88 -9.83 5.07
N ALA A 22 7.96 -9.99 4.31
CA ALA A 22 9.13 -9.11 4.38
C ALA A 22 8.78 -7.65 4.01
N VAL A 23 7.93 -7.44 3.00
CA VAL A 23 7.46 -6.10 2.61
C VAL A 23 6.54 -5.52 3.68
N GLN A 24 5.64 -6.32 4.27
CA GLN A 24 4.81 -5.88 5.40
C GLN A 24 5.67 -5.42 6.58
N ASN A 25 6.72 -6.17 6.91
CA ASN A 25 7.65 -5.81 8.00
C ASN A 25 8.42 -4.52 7.66
N ALA A 26 8.87 -4.36 6.41
CA ALA A 26 9.54 -3.14 5.95
C ALA A 26 8.63 -1.90 6.01
N LEU A 27 7.31 -2.08 5.90
CA LEU A 27 6.30 -1.04 6.08
C LEU A 27 5.99 -0.72 7.56
N GLY A 28 6.67 -1.35 8.52
CA GLY A 28 6.39 -1.22 9.95
C GLY A 28 5.21 -2.07 10.44
N GLY A 29 4.87 -3.12 9.70
CA GLY A 29 3.70 -3.98 9.96
C GLY A 29 2.42 -3.42 9.34
N VAL A 30 1.65 -4.30 8.70
CA VAL A 30 0.35 -3.98 8.08
C VAL A 30 -0.70 -4.92 8.68
N GLU A 31 -1.80 -4.35 9.17
CA GLU A 31 -2.92 -5.09 9.74
C GLU A 31 -4.14 -5.06 8.82
N GLN A 32 -5.05 -6.01 9.02
CA GLN A 32 -6.30 -6.04 8.27
C GLN A 32 -7.12 -4.77 8.54
N GLY A 33 -7.65 -4.16 7.46
CA GLY A 33 -8.42 -2.92 7.54
C GLY A 33 -7.57 -1.64 7.50
N GLN A 34 -6.24 -1.74 7.58
CA GLN A 34 -5.35 -0.60 7.32
C GLN A 34 -5.22 -0.31 5.83
N TYR A 35 -4.98 0.95 5.50
CA TYR A 35 -4.79 1.40 4.14
C TYR A 35 -3.32 1.31 3.71
N ILE A 36 -3.11 1.00 2.44
CA ILE A 36 -1.83 1.14 1.75
C ILE A 36 -1.97 2.27 0.74
N LEU A 37 -1.08 3.25 0.83
CA LEU A 37 -1.03 4.38 -0.07
C LEU A 37 -0.13 4.03 -1.24
N PHE A 38 -0.53 4.43 -2.44
CA PHE A 38 0.21 4.23 -3.67
C PHE A 38 0.67 5.58 -4.20
N TYR A 39 1.96 5.70 -4.46
CA TYR A 39 2.58 6.90 -5.00
C TYR A 39 3.27 6.56 -6.32
N THR A 40 3.35 7.56 -7.20
CA THR A 40 4.09 7.45 -8.45
C THR A 40 5.28 8.41 -8.44
N ASP A 41 6.41 7.92 -8.93
CA ASP A 41 7.61 8.70 -9.24
C ASP A 41 8.14 8.26 -10.61
N GLY A 42 7.77 9.03 -11.64
CA GLY A 42 8.04 8.69 -13.04
C GLY A 42 7.41 7.36 -13.45
N LYS A 43 8.25 6.35 -13.70
CA LYS A 43 7.82 4.98 -14.07
C LYS A 43 7.77 4.02 -12.88
N ARG A 44 8.03 4.50 -11.66
CA ARG A 44 8.05 3.68 -10.45
C ARG A 44 6.79 3.93 -9.65
N ILE A 45 6.15 2.85 -9.22
CA ILE A 45 5.12 2.90 -8.19
C ILE A 45 5.75 2.44 -6.89
N TRP A 46 5.54 3.18 -5.83
CA TRP A 46 5.98 2.83 -4.48
C TRP A 46 4.79 2.92 -3.53
N ILE A 47 4.89 2.20 -2.41
CA ILE A 47 3.81 2.08 -1.44
C ILE A 47 4.27 2.51 -0.06
N THR A 48 3.36 3.07 0.72
CA THR A 48 3.57 3.32 2.15
C THR A 48 2.37 2.82 2.96
N LYS A 49 2.59 2.62 4.26
CA LYS A 49 1.48 2.46 5.21
C LYS A 49 0.73 3.79 5.31
N GLY A 50 -0.59 3.74 5.23
CA GLY A 50 -1.46 4.90 5.40
C GLY A 50 -2.16 4.87 6.74
N GLU A 51 -2.10 5.97 7.49
CA GLU A 51 -3.00 6.26 8.59
C GLU A 51 -4.14 7.14 8.05
N ILE A 52 -4.97 6.60 7.15
CA ILE A 52 -6.14 7.36 6.72
C ILE A 52 -7.14 7.33 7.87
N LYS A 53 -7.24 8.43 8.64
CA LYS A 53 -8.48 8.73 9.37
C LYS A 53 -9.61 8.70 8.34
N PRO A 54 -10.77 8.09 8.63
CA PRO A 54 -11.87 8.03 7.69
C PRO A 54 -12.05 9.40 7.05
N LEU A 55 -12.14 9.46 5.71
CA LEU A 55 -12.62 10.67 5.07
C LEU A 55 -14.01 10.90 5.64
N GLU A 56 -14.13 11.76 6.66
CA GLU A 56 -15.41 12.29 7.08
C GLU A 56 -15.98 12.88 5.79
N ARG A 57 -17.02 12.23 5.25
CA ARG A 57 -17.77 12.81 4.15
C ARG A 57 -18.23 14.16 4.70
N GLU A 58 -17.70 15.26 4.19
CA GLU A 58 -18.32 16.56 4.40
C GLU A 58 -19.75 16.42 3.92
N THR A 59 -20.67 16.20 4.85
CA THR A 59 -22.10 16.31 4.63
C THR A 59 -22.32 17.77 4.28
N GLY A 60 -22.29 18.06 2.99
CA GLY A 60 -22.72 19.32 2.44
C GLY A 60 -24.11 19.61 2.97
N LYS A 61 -24.20 20.64 3.81
CA LYS A 61 -25.46 21.30 4.13
C LYS A 61 -26.01 21.86 2.81
N GLY A 62 -27.15 21.36 2.39
CA GLY A 62 -28.02 21.91 1.35
C GLY A 62 -29.44 21.85 1.84
#